data_AF-A0A9D8KX64-F1
#
_entry.id   AF-A0A9D8KX64-F1
#
_cell.length_a   1.000
_cell.length_b   1.000
_cell.length_c   1.000
_cell.angle_alpha   90.00
_cell.angle_beta   90.00
_cell.angle_gamma   90.00
#
_symmetry.space_group_name_H-M   'P 1'
#
loop_
_entity.id
_entity.type
_entity.pdbx_description
1 polymer ?
#
loop_
_entity_poly.entity_id
_entity_poly.type
_entity_poly.pdbx_seq_one_letter_code
_entity_poly.pdbx_strand_id
1 'polypeptide(L)'
;TGRAVLIGETTAGAVVASRGINLPDGGLLSLGMREIRTGDGRLLEGTGVTPDLPAPWTPEAIREGRDPAWEVVTMFVEELAKSSAGKGKIEDADENPAADDKDI
;
A
#
# COMPACT_ATOMS: atom_id res chain seq x y z
N THR A 1 -5.56 0.44 9.06
CA THR A 1 -5.19 0.66 7.65
C THR A 1 -4.46 2.00 7.55
N GLY A 2 -3.94 2.40 6.38
CA GLY A 2 -3.39 3.75 6.16
C GLY A 2 -1.91 3.98 6.53
N ARG A 3 -1.08 2.92 6.60
CA ARG A 3 0.38 3.06 6.85
C ARG A 3 1.20 3.27 5.58
N ALA A 4 0.66 2.89 4.43
CA ALA A 4 1.30 2.95 3.12
C ALA A 4 0.22 2.98 2.04
N VAL A 5 0.61 3.37 0.82
CA VAL A 5 -0.18 3.23 -0.41
C VAL A 5 0.41 2.08 -1.22
N LEU A 6 -0.45 1.15 -1.63
CA LEU A 6 -0.09 -0.02 -2.43
C LEU A 6 -0.26 0.29 -3.92
N ILE A 7 0.78 0.03 -4.70
CA ILE A 7 0.82 0.28 -6.15
C ILE A 7 1.27 -1.01 -6.84
N GLY A 8 0.59 -1.42 -7.92
CA GLY A 8 0.94 -2.62 -8.68
C GLY A 8 -0.28 -3.44 -9.10
N GLU A 9 -0.17 -4.76 -9.00
CA GLU A 9 -1.25 -5.70 -9.31
C GLU A 9 -1.81 -6.37 -8.05
N THR A 10 -3.02 -6.95 -8.16
CA THR A 10 -3.55 -7.80 -7.10
C THR A 10 -2.57 -8.95 -6.86
N THR A 11 -2.13 -9.12 -5.61
CA THR A 11 -1.19 -10.19 -5.26
C THR A 11 -1.83 -11.57 -5.48
N ALA A 12 -1.01 -12.60 -5.69
CA ALA A 12 -1.50 -13.94 -5.99
C ALA A 12 -2.37 -14.58 -4.88
N GLY A 13 -2.27 -14.10 -3.64
CA GLY A 13 -3.01 -14.69 -2.53
C GLY A 13 -2.58 -16.11 -2.18
N ALA A 14 -1.32 -16.49 -2.42
CA ALA A 14 -0.79 -17.81 -2.07
C ALA A 14 -0.22 -17.78 -0.63
N VAL A 15 -1.11 -17.75 0.36
CA VAL A 15 -0.75 -17.44 1.77
C VAL A 15 -1.13 -18.54 2.74
N VAL A 16 -1.60 -19.70 2.26
CA VAL A 16 -1.92 -20.84 3.12
C VAL A 16 -0.73 -21.22 4.00
N ALA A 17 -0.96 -21.26 5.31
CA ALA A 17 0.05 -21.70 6.25
C ALA A 17 0.18 -23.22 6.16
N SER A 18 1.17 -23.69 5.40
CA SER A 18 1.37 -25.11 5.15
C SER A 18 2.35 -25.75 6.12
N ARG A 19 2.21 -27.07 6.29
CA ARG A 19 3.16 -27.92 7.00
C ARG A 19 3.70 -28.97 6.05
N GLY A 20 5.03 -29.11 6.03
CA GLY A 20 5.70 -30.22 5.36
C GLY A 20 5.63 -31.51 6.17
N ILE A 21 5.30 -32.61 5.51
CA ILE A 21 5.28 -33.98 6.06
C ILE A 21 6.18 -34.84 5.17
N ASN A 22 7.30 -35.32 5.73
CA ASN A 22 8.16 -36.25 5.03
C ASN A 22 7.47 -37.60 4.88
N LEU A 23 7.54 -38.18 3.68
CA LEU A 23 6.97 -39.48 3.36
C LEU A 23 8.06 -40.57 3.43
N PRO A 24 7.69 -41.85 3.69
CA PRO A 24 8.67 -42.93 3.84
C PRO A 24 9.53 -43.21 2.61
N ASP A 25 9.07 -42.81 1.43
CA ASP A 25 9.77 -42.94 0.14
C ASP A 25 10.72 -41.76 -0.15
N GLY A 26 10.85 -40.81 0.78
CA GLY A 26 11.68 -39.61 0.63
C GLY A 26 10.96 -38.41 0.01
N GLY A 27 9.67 -38.53 -0.33
CA GLY A 27 8.85 -37.40 -0.77
C GLY A 27 8.52 -36.40 0.34
N LEU A 28 8.05 -35.21 -0.04
CA LEU A 28 7.53 -34.19 0.88
C LEU A 28 6.09 -33.81 0.50
N LEU A 29 5.15 -34.05 1.39
CA LEU A 29 3.77 -33.56 1.29
C LEU A 29 3.66 -32.19 1.96
N SER A 30 3.21 -31.17 1.21
CA SER A 30 2.84 -29.87 1.78
C SER A 30 1.32 -29.83 2.01
N LEU A 31 0.91 -29.67 3.27
CA LEU A 31 -0.50 -29.65 3.66
C LEU A 31 -0.88 -28.30 4.26
N GLY A 32 -1.91 -27.65 3.74
CA GLY A 32 -2.47 -26.41 4.27
C GLY A 32 -3.14 -26.62 5.63
N MET A 33 -2.66 -25.91 6.66
CA MET A 33 -3.14 -26.08 8.04
C MET A 33 -4.10 -24.96 8.47
N ARG A 34 -3.88 -23.74 7.98
CA ARG A 34 -4.64 -22.55 8.35
C ARG A 34 -4.78 -21.60 7.18
N GLU A 35 -5.94 -20.95 7.13
CA GLU A 35 -6.19 -19.79 6.28
C GLU A 35 -5.65 -18.52 6.93
N ILE A 36 -5.21 -17.57 6.10
CA ILE A 36 -4.79 -16.23 6.54
C ILE A 36 -5.88 -15.23 6.16
N ARG A 37 -6.26 -14.41 7.14
CA ARG A 37 -7.26 -13.36 7.00
C ARG A 37 -6.68 -12.00 7.36
N THR A 38 -7.25 -10.93 6.80
CA THR A 38 -6.97 -9.56 7.20
C THR A 38 -7.56 -9.25 8.58
N GLY A 39 -7.23 -8.07 9.14
CA GLY A 39 -7.76 -7.63 10.44
C GLY A 39 -9.28 -7.44 10.48
N ASP A 40 -9.90 -7.19 9.33
CA ASP A 40 -11.36 -7.14 9.11
C ASP A 40 -11.96 -8.49 8.69
N GLY A 41 -11.19 -9.57 8.73
CA GLY A 41 -11.68 -10.95 8.54
C GLY A 41 -11.75 -11.42 7.08
N ARG A 42 -11.31 -10.62 6.10
CA ARG A 42 -11.30 -11.02 4.68
C ARG A 42 -10.26 -12.11 4.43
N LEU A 43 -10.67 -13.18 3.75
CA LEU A 43 -9.77 -14.27 3.33
C LEU A 43 -8.77 -13.76 2.29
N LEU A 44 -7.49 -14.09 2.48
CA LEU A 44 -6.43 -13.75 1.52
C LEU A 44 -6.10 -14.88 0.55
N GLU A 45 -6.37 -16.14 0.92
CA GLU A 45 -6.09 -17.27 0.05
C GLU A 45 -6.90 -17.17 -1.26
N GLY A 46 -6.21 -17.33 -2.39
CA GLY A 46 -6.79 -17.28 -3.74
C GLY A 46 -7.33 -15.91 -4.19
N THR A 47 -7.33 -14.90 -3.32
CA THR A 47 -7.84 -13.55 -3.62
C THR A 47 -6.75 -12.49 -3.55
N GLY A 48 -5.81 -12.64 -2.61
CA GLY A 48 -4.72 -11.69 -2.40
C GLY A 48 -5.16 -10.33 -1.87
N VAL A 49 -4.31 -9.34 -2.12
CA VAL A 49 -4.51 -7.94 -1.72
C VAL A 49 -4.60 -7.10 -2.99
N THR A 50 -5.71 -6.40 -3.14
CA THR A 50 -5.91 -5.40 -4.20
C THR A 50 -5.11 -4.14 -3.86
N PRO A 51 -4.31 -3.60 -4.80
CA PRO A 51 -3.58 -2.37 -4.59
C PRO A 51 -4.52 -1.16 -4.52
N ASP A 52 -4.09 -0.09 -3.87
CA ASP A 52 -4.82 1.19 -3.84
C ASP A 52 -4.77 1.87 -5.21
N LEU A 53 -3.63 1.76 -5.89
CA LEU A 53 -3.40 2.25 -7.26
C LEU A 53 -3.02 1.07 -8.17
N PRO A 54 -3.94 0.56 -8.99
CA PRO A 54 -3.65 -0.49 -9.95
C PRO A 54 -2.66 -0.01 -11.03
N ALA A 55 -1.66 -0.83 -11.33
CA ALA A 55 -0.66 -0.63 -12.37
C ALA A 55 -0.38 -1.97 -13.08
N PRO A 56 -1.35 -2.53 -13.81
CA PRO A 56 -1.22 -3.84 -14.42
C PRO A 56 -0.24 -3.85 -15.58
N TRP A 57 0.44 -4.99 -15.78
CA TRP A 57 1.26 -5.19 -16.96
C TRP A 57 0.37 -5.31 -18.20
N THR A 58 0.72 -4.58 -19.26
CA THR A 58 0.10 -4.72 -20.58
C THR A 58 1.12 -5.25 -21.58
N PRO A 59 0.68 -6.00 -22.62
CA PRO A 59 1.56 -6.39 -23.71
C PRO A 59 2.27 -5.20 -24.34
N GLU A 60 1.61 -4.04 -24.43
CA GLU A 60 2.16 -2.80 -24.96
C GLU A 60 3.29 -2.27 -24.06
N ALA A 61 3.07 -2.19 -22.74
CA ALA A 61 4.09 -1.76 -21.79
C ALA A 61 5.33 -2.66 -21.86
N ILE A 62 5.14 -3.98 -21.97
CA ILE A 62 6.23 -4.95 -22.13
C ILE A 62 7.00 -4.69 -23.44
N ARG A 63 6.29 -4.53 -24.57
CA ARG A 63 6.93 -4.28 -25.87
C ARG A 63 7.72 -2.97 -25.91
N GLU A 64 7.25 -1.97 -25.18
CA GLU A 64 7.85 -0.63 -25.12
C GLU A 64 8.92 -0.51 -24.03
N GLY A 65 9.16 -1.55 -23.22
CA GLY A 65 10.10 -1.52 -22.11
C GLY A 65 9.69 -0.56 -21.00
N ARG A 66 8.39 -0.28 -20.86
CA ARG A 66 7.83 0.59 -19.82
C ARG A 66 7.49 -0.21 -18.58
N ASP A 67 7.63 0.41 -17.41
CA ASP A 67 7.20 -0.13 -16.12
C ASP A 67 5.95 0.64 -15.66
N PRO A 68 4.75 0.02 -15.75
CA PRO A 68 3.51 0.66 -15.33
C PRO A 68 3.52 1.09 -13.86
N ALA A 69 4.14 0.31 -12.98
CA ALA A 69 4.20 0.64 -11.56
C ALA A 69 5.09 1.86 -11.33
N TRP A 70 6.21 1.96 -12.04
CA TRP A 70 7.10 3.13 -11.98
C TRP A 70 6.42 4.42 -12.44
N GLU A 71 5.64 4.36 -13.53
CA GLU A 71 4.86 5.49 -14.04
C GLU A 71 3.87 6.00 -12.97
N VAL A 72 3.11 5.09 -12.35
CA VAL A 72 2.13 5.43 -11.30
C VAL A 72 2.82 5.94 -10.03
N VAL A 73 3.94 5.34 -9.62
CA VAL A 73 4.73 5.79 -8.47
C VAL A 73 5.20 7.23 -8.66
N THR A 74 5.74 7.56 -9.83
CA THR A 74 6.26 8.89 -10.13
C THR A 74 5.15 9.94 -10.05
N MET A 75 4.01 9.67 -10.70
CA MET A 75 2.84 10.56 -10.64
C MET A 75 2.35 10.77 -9.20
N PHE A 76 2.27 9.69 -8.42
CA PHE A 76 1.76 9.74 -7.05
C PHE A 76 2.68 10.53 -6.11
N VAL A 77 3.99 10.28 -6.19
CA VAL A 77 4.98 10.97 -5.34
C VAL A 77 5.05 12.46 -5.67
N GLU A 78 4.97 12.83 -6.95
CA GLU A 78 4.91 14.23 -7.36
C GLU A 78 3.68 14.95 -6.78
N GLU A 79 2.52 14.30 -6.77
CA GLU A 79 1.30 14.86 -6.20
C GLU A 79 1.37 14.99 -4.68
N LEU A 80 1.93 13.99 -3.99
CA LEU A 80 2.18 14.07 -2.56
C LEU A 80 3.15 15.22 -2.20
N ALA A 81 4.19 15.45 -3.00
CA ALA A 81 5.12 16.56 -2.81
C ALA A 81 4.42 17.93 -2.94
N LYS A 82 3.53 18.09 -3.93
CA LYS A 82 2.74 19.33 -4.11
C LYS A 82 1.77 19.55 -2.94
N SER A 83 1.09 18.48 -2.51
CA SER A 83 0.11 18.53 -1.40
C SER A 83 0.77 18.86 -0.06
N SER A 84 1.96 18.30 0.21
CA SER A 84 2.73 18.60 1.42
C SER A 84 3.30 20.02 1.43
N ALA A 85 3.72 20.56 0.27
CA ALA A 85 4.23 21.93 0.15
C ALA A 85 3.16 23.01 0.39
N GLY A 86 1.88 22.73 0.10
CA GLY A 86 0.77 23.65 0.32
C GLY A 86 0.32 23.77 1.78
N LYS A 87 0.63 22.78 2.62
CA LYS A 87 0.13 22.71 4.01
C LYS A 87 0.94 23.56 4.99
N GLY A 88 2.18 23.93 4.65
CA GLY A 88 3.08 24.71 5.51
C GLY A 88 2.97 26.24 5.39
N LYS A 89 1.99 26.78 4.65
CA LYS A 89 1.90 28.24 4.36
C LYS A 89 0.73 28.96 5.04
N ILE A 90 0.01 28.29 5.95
CA ILE A 90 -1.26 28.79 6.54
C ILE A 90 -1.17 29.00 8.06
N GLU A 91 -0.02 28.80 8.71
CA GLU A 91 0.09 28.89 10.19
C GLU A 91 0.75 30.19 10.72
N ASP A 92 1.26 31.09 9.86
CA ASP A 92 2.02 32.28 10.32
C ASP A 92 1.25 33.61 10.33
N ALA A 93 -0.10 33.61 10.28
CA ALA A 93 -0.88 34.83 10.07
C ALA A 93 -1.85 35.25 11.20
N ASP A 94 -1.69 34.73 12.42
CA ASP A 94 -2.46 35.17 13.60
C ASP A 94 -1.55 35.57 14.78
N GLU A 95 -0.57 36.45 14.56
CA GLU A 95 -0.09 37.33 15.63
C GLU A 95 -1.01 38.56 15.68
N ASN A 96 -1.97 38.54 16.60
CA ASN A 96 -2.80 39.70 16.92
C ASN A 96 -2.00 40.67 17.80
N PRO A 97 -1.73 41.92 17.37
CA PRO A 97 -1.12 42.91 18.24
C PRO A 97 -2.20 43.61 19.07
N ALA A 98 -1.87 43.79 20.36
CA ALA A 98 -2.46 44.74 21.31
C ALA A 98 -3.87 44.44 21.86
N ALA A 99 -3.92 44.14 23.16
CA ALA A 99 -4.92 44.69 24.05
C ALA A 99 -4.20 45.46 25.15
N ASP A 100 -4.23 46.78 25.01
CA ASP A 100 -4.04 47.77 26.06
C ASP A 100 -5.21 47.59 27.03
N ASP A 101 -4.96 47.07 28.24
CA ASP A 101 -5.97 47.02 29.30
C ASP A 101 -5.46 47.82 30.50
N LYS A 102 -6.11 48.96 30.68
CA LYS A 102 -6.02 49.80 31.87
C LYS A 102 -6.95 49.20 32.93
N ASP A 103 -6.62 49.49 34.18
CA ASP A 103 -7.44 49.27 35.39
C ASP A 103 -7.26 47.92 36.10
N ILE A 104 -6.32 47.89 37.06
CA ILE A 104 -6.49 47.56 38.51
C ILE A 104 -5.12 47.61 39.21
#